data_AF-A0A256ZJI7-F1
#
_entry.id   AF-A0A256ZJI7-F1
#
_cell.length_a   1.000
_cell.length_b   1.000
_cell.length_c   1.000
_cell.angle_alpha   90.00
_cell.angle_beta   90.00
_cell.angle_gamma   90.00
#
_symmetry.space_group_name_H-M   'P 1'
#
loop_
_entity.id
_entity.type
_entity.pdbx_description
1 polymer ?
#
loop_
_entity_poly.entity_id
_entity_poly.type
_entity_poly.pdbx_seq_one_letter_code
_entity_poly.pdbx_strand_id
1 'polypeptide(L)'
;MLDPYWPLFDPLVRNMLSIIFGAILITGIGVLIFNLVMLAISHRRVGPLLGITISLLVIGISVRWDWFVLIVSEIMGGMVQYVGYYLYMMVYEWLAQNTLTLPAILL
;
A
#
# COMPACT_ATOMS: atom_id res chain seq x y z
N MET A 1 -5.83 20.54 -1.80
CA MET A 1 -5.42 19.13 -1.96
C MET A 1 -4.50 18.80 -0.81
N LEU A 2 -4.82 17.80 0.00
CA LEU A 2 -3.90 17.28 1.00
C LEU A 2 -2.72 16.67 0.23
N ASP A 3 -1.49 17.14 0.47
CA ASP A 3 -0.31 16.62 -0.20
C ASP A 3 -0.17 15.14 0.18
N PRO A 4 -0.27 14.17 -0.75
CA PRO A 4 -0.21 12.74 -0.42
C PRO A 4 1.13 12.30 0.22
N TYR A 5 2.13 13.18 0.18
CA TYR A 5 3.43 13.00 0.83
C TYR A 5 3.52 13.62 2.23
N TRP A 6 2.46 14.28 2.71
CA TRP A 6 2.41 14.87 4.06
C TRP A 6 2.87 13.94 5.20
N PRO A 7 2.64 12.60 5.18
CA PRO A 7 3.10 11.71 6.24
C PRO A 7 4.64 11.61 6.33
N LEU A 8 5.34 11.95 5.24
CA LEU A 8 6.80 11.95 5.15
C LEU A 8 7.41 13.26 5.67
N PHE A 9 6.64 14.36 5.67
CA PHE A 9 7.09 15.68 6.09
C PHE A 9 6.66 16.05 7.51
N ASP A 10 5.60 15.41 8.04
CA ASP A 10 5.23 15.56 9.44
C ASP A 10 6.21 14.76 10.34
N PRO A 11 6.93 15.43 11.27
CA PRO A 11 7.95 14.77 12.09
C PRO A 11 7.38 13.74 13.06
N LEU A 12 6.14 13.92 13.54
CA LEU A 12 5.47 12.97 14.43
C LEU A 12 5.13 11.71 13.65
N VAL A 13 4.48 11.86 12.50
CA VAL A 13 4.06 10.72 11.65
C VAL A 13 5.27 9.97 11.12
N ARG A 14 6.31 10.69 10.69
CA ARG A 14 7.57 10.09 10.23
C ARG A 14 8.25 9.27 11.32
N ASN A 15 8.27 9.77 12.57
CA ASN A 15 8.82 9.02 13.70
C ASN A 15 7.99 7.77 14.01
N MET A 16 6.65 7.87 13.99
CA MET A 16 5.77 6.72 14.18
C MET A 16 6.00 5.64 13.11
N LEU A 17 6.07 6.03 11.84
CA LEU A 17 6.36 5.11 10.74
C LEU A 17 7.74 4.46 10.89
N SER A 18 8.76 5.24 11.26
CA SER A 18 10.10 4.71 11.53
C SER A 18 10.10 3.64 12.64
N ILE A 19 9.35 3.86 13.72
CA ILE A 19 9.21 2.88 14.80
C ILE A 19 8.51 1.62 14.31
N ILE A 20 7.41 1.77 13.56
CA ILE A 20 6.65 0.63 13.02
C ILE A 20 7.51 -0.20 12.07
N PHE A 21 8.14 0.42 11.08
CA PHE A 21 9.02 -0.28 10.14
C PHE A 21 10.26 -0.84 10.80
N GLY A 22 10.78 -0.19 11.85
CA GLY A 22 11.85 -0.70 12.70
C GLY A 22 11.43 -1.97 13.46
N ALA A 23 10.22 -2.02 14.02
CA ALA A 23 9.70 -3.22 14.67
C ALA A 23 9.53 -4.37 13.66
N ILE A 24 8.96 -4.08 12.48
CA ILE A 24 8.81 -5.05 11.39
C ILE A 24 10.18 -5.57 10.93
N LEU A 25 11.18 -4.70 10.84
CA LEU A 25 12.56 -5.07 10.46
C LEU A 25 13.14 -6.10 11.44
N ILE A 26 13.00 -5.85 12.74
CA ILE A 26 13.49 -6.76 13.79
C ILE A 26 12.81 -8.12 13.67
N THR A 27 11.48 -8.14 13.48
CA THR A 27 10.73 -9.38 13.26
C THR A 27 11.20 -10.10 12.00
N GLY A 28 11.39 -9.39 10.89
CA GLY A 28 11.89 -9.94 9.63
C GLY A 28 13.27 -10.58 9.77
N ILE A 29 14.19 -9.94 10.51
CA ILE A 29 15.51 -10.50 10.83
C ILE A 29 15.37 -11.77 11.67
N GLY A 30 14.50 -11.77 12.69
CA GLY A 30 14.26 -12.96 13.52
C GLY A 30 13.75 -14.15 12.69
N VAL A 31 12.78 -13.90 11.80
CA VAL A 31 12.24 -14.93 10.90
C VAL A 31 13.29 -15.40 9.90
N LEU A 32 14.15 -14.50 9.39
CA LEU A 32 15.27 -14.87 8.52
C LEU A 32 16.23 -15.84 9.21
N ILE A 33 16.67 -15.51 10.43
CA ILE A 33 17.58 -16.36 11.21
C ILE A 33 16.93 -17.72 11.48
N PHE A 34 15.66 -17.75 11.89
CA PHE A 34 14.94 -19.00 12.12
C PHE A 34 14.90 -19.89 10.86
N ASN A 35 14.60 -19.32 9.70
CA ASN A 35 14.54 -20.08 8.45
C ASN A 35 15.94 -20.52 7.98
N LEU A 36 17.00 -19.76 8.25
CA LEU A 36 18.38 -20.20 7.97
C LEU A 36 18.76 -21.41 8.83
N VAL A 37 18.41 -21.40 10.12
CA VAL A 37 18.62 -22.54 11.02
C VAL A 37 17.82 -23.76 10.54
N MET A 38 16.54 -23.56 10.19
CA MET A 38 15.70 -24.63 9.66
C MET A 38 16.22 -25.18 8.33
N LEU A 39 16.79 -24.33 7.45
CA LEU A 39 17.40 -24.78 6.20
C LEU A 39 18.62 -25.68 6.44
N ALA A 40 19.40 -25.39 7.48
CA ALA A 40 20.58 -26.19 7.85
C ALA A 40 20.21 -27.57 8.40
N ILE A 41 19.09 -27.68 9.13
CA ILE A 41 18.69 -28.91 9.83
C ILE A 41 17.72 -29.76 9.00
N SER A 42 16.86 -29.13 8.18
CA SER A 42 15.77 -29.80 7.49
C SER A 42 16.20 -30.47 6.18
N HIS A 43 15.67 -31.68 5.94
CA HIS A 43 15.76 -32.34 4.64
C HIS A 43 14.83 -31.72 3.58
N ARG A 44 13.75 -31.05 3.99
CA ARG A 44 12.82 -30.34 3.09
C ARG A 44 13.20 -28.85 3.03
N ARG A 45 13.92 -28.48 1.97
CA ARG A 45 14.53 -27.14 1.81
C ARG A 45 13.60 -26.07 1.25
N VAL A 46 12.50 -26.45 0.59
CA VAL A 46 11.62 -25.49 -0.13
C VAL A 46 10.93 -24.52 0.83
N GLY A 47 10.41 -24.98 1.96
CA GLY A 47 9.76 -24.12 2.97
C GLY A 47 10.71 -23.06 3.53
N PRO A 48 11.87 -23.46 4.08
CA PRO A 48 12.85 -22.50 4.59
C PRO A 48 13.37 -21.51 3.52
N LEU A 49 13.52 -21.94 2.27
CA LEU A 49 13.91 -21.05 1.16
C LEU A 49 12.87 -19.97 0.87
N LEU A 50 11.57 -20.33 0.85
CA LEU A 50 10.50 -19.36 0.71
C LEU A 50 10.47 -18.40 1.90
N GLY A 51 10.63 -18.91 3.12
CA GLY A 51 10.72 -18.09 4.33
C GLY A 51 11.86 -17.08 4.26
N ILE A 52 13.06 -17.50 3.83
CA ILE A 52 14.21 -16.61 3.62
C ILE A 52 13.87 -15.53 2.59
N THR A 53 13.28 -15.91 1.45
CA THR A 53 12.95 -14.97 0.37
C THR A 53 11.97 -13.90 0.84
N ILE A 54 10.91 -14.31 1.55
CA ILE A 54 9.91 -13.40 2.11
C ILE A 54 10.56 -12.48 3.16
N SER A 55 11.37 -13.03 4.07
CA SER A 55 12.07 -12.21 5.07
C SER A 55 12.99 -11.18 4.44
N LEU A 56 13.72 -11.53 3.38
CA LEU A 56 14.61 -10.60 2.68
C LEU A 56 13.81 -9.46 2.01
N LEU A 57 12.64 -9.75 1.43
CA LEU A 57 11.75 -8.73 0.88
C LEU A 57 11.24 -7.78 1.97
N VAL A 58 10.78 -8.34 3.10
CA VAL A 58 10.30 -7.54 4.25
C VAL A 58 11.42 -6.64 4.78
N ILE A 59 12.62 -7.18 4.96
CA ILE A 59 13.79 -6.40 5.40
C ILE A 59 14.09 -5.28 4.41
N GLY A 60 14.12 -5.57 3.11
CA GLY A 60 14.37 -4.58 2.06
C GLY A 60 13.37 -3.44 2.09
N ILE A 61 12.07 -3.76 2.19
CA ILE A 61 10.98 -2.78 2.31
C ILE A 61 11.14 -1.96 3.59
N SER A 62 11.42 -2.59 4.72
CA SER A 62 11.56 -1.89 6.00
C SER A 62 12.77 -0.96 6.08
N VAL A 63 13.90 -1.30 5.43
CA VAL A 63 15.09 -0.43 5.40
C VAL A 63 14.86 0.82 4.56
N ARG A 64 14.11 0.71 3.47
CA ARG A 64 13.75 1.81 2.55
C ARG A 64 12.27 2.15 2.64
N TRP A 65 11.74 2.16 3.86
CA TRP A 65 10.31 2.35 4.08
C TRP A 65 9.82 3.72 3.58
N ASP A 66 10.70 4.72 3.59
CA ASP A 66 10.48 6.06 3.05
C ASP A 66 10.14 6.02 1.55
N TRP A 67 10.91 5.27 0.76
CA TRP A 67 10.66 5.07 -0.67
C TRP A 67 9.41 4.22 -0.90
N PHE A 68 9.19 3.20 -0.09
CA PHE A 68 8.01 2.35 -0.19
C PHE A 68 6.72 3.14 0.04
N VAL A 69 6.68 3.98 1.08
CA VAL A 69 5.53 4.84 1.39
C VAL A 69 5.26 5.80 0.23
N LEU A 70 6.31 6.36 -0.39
CA LEU A 70 6.17 7.26 -1.54
C LEU A 70 5.50 6.55 -2.73
N ILE A 71 5.98 5.35 -3.09
CA ILE A 71 5.40 4.53 -4.17
C ILE A 71 3.94 4.19 -3.87
N VAL A 72 3.63 3.78 -2.63
CA VAL A 72 2.26 3.46 -2.21
C VAL A 72 1.36 4.69 -2.31
N SER A 73 1.83 5.86 -1.86
CA SER A 73 1.09 7.12 -1.98
C SER A 73 0.79 7.49 -3.43
N GLU A 74 1.73 7.29 -4.36
CA GLU A 74 1.51 7.53 -5.79
C GLU A 74 0.44 6.57 -6.37
N ILE A 75 0.52 5.28 -6.05
CA ILE A 75 -0.44 4.28 -6.53
C ILE A 75 -1.84 4.58 -5.98
N MET A 76 -1.95 4.87 -4.68
CA MET A 76 -3.24 5.20 -4.06
C MET A 76 -3.81 6.51 -4.60
N GLY A 77 -2.98 7.53 -4.80
CA GLY A 77 -3.38 8.79 -5.42
C GLY A 77 -3.94 8.57 -6.82
N GLY A 78 -3.25 7.76 -7.64
CA GLY A 78 -3.74 7.37 -8.97
C GLY A 78 -5.06 6.61 -8.90
N MET A 79 -5.18 5.61 -8.03
CA MET A 79 -6.42 4.84 -7.87
C MET A 79 -7.61 5.71 -7.46
N VAL A 80 -7.43 6.63 -6.52
CA VAL A 80 -8.48 7.56 -6.07
C VAL A 80 -8.91 8.48 -7.22
N GLN A 81 -7.97 8.98 -8.02
CA GLN A 81 -8.28 9.79 -9.20
C GLN A 81 -9.11 9.01 -10.23
N TYR A 82 -8.71 7.78 -10.56
CA TYR A 82 -9.45 6.95 -11.52
C TYR A 82 -10.85 6.60 -11.01
N VAL A 83 -10.99 6.15 -9.76
CA VAL A 83 -12.29 5.84 -9.17
C VAL A 83 -13.18 7.10 -9.10
N GLY A 84 -12.61 8.24 -8.72
CA GLY A 84 -13.31 9.52 -8.70
C GLY A 84 -13.81 9.93 -10.08
N TYR A 85 -12.99 9.74 -11.12
CA TYR A 85 -13.38 10.03 -12.51
C TYR A 85 -14.53 9.13 -12.98
N TYR A 86 -14.47 7.83 -12.72
CA TYR A 86 -15.56 6.92 -13.08
C TYR A 86 -16.86 7.27 -12.34
N LEU A 87 -16.79 7.58 -11.05
CA LEU A 87 -17.96 8.00 -10.28
C LEU A 87 -18.54 9.31 -10.83
N TYR A 88 -17.70 10.28 -11.17
CA TYR A 88 -18.13 11.54 -11.79
C TYR A 88 -18.86 11.29 -13.12
N MET A 89 -18.29 10.44 -14.00
CA MET A 89 -18.91 10.09 -15.27
C MET A 89 -20.25 9.37 -15.08
N MET A 90 -20.35 8.43 -14.13
CA MET A 90 -21.61 7.75 -13.82
C MET A 90 -22.70 8.72 -13.34
N VAL A 91 -22.35 9.66 -12.45
CA VAL A 91 -23.29 10.68 -11.98
C VAL A 91 -23.70 11.61 -13.12
N TYR A 92 -22.75 12.00 -13.97
CA TYR A 92 -23.01 12.84 -15.13
C TYR A 92 -23.93 12.16 -16.14
N GLU A 93 -23.69 10.90 -16.49
CA GLU A 93 -24.55 10.13 -17.40
C GLU A 93 -25.93 9.90 -16.79
N TRP A 94 -26.01 9.60 -15.50
CA TRP A 94 -27.27 9.49 -14.79
C TRP A 94 -28.05 10.81 -14.83
N LEU A 95 -27.39 11.94 -14.55
CA LEU A 95 -28.00 13.27 -14.65
C LEU A 95 -28.45 13.56 -16.08
N ALA A 96 -27.64 13.28 -17.10
CA ALA A 96 -27.98 13.52 -18.50
C ALA A 96 -29.21 12.71 -18.94
N GLN A 97 -29.30 11.43 -18.53
CA GLN A 97 -30.45 10.57 -18.82
C GLN A 97 -31.73 11.03 -18.10
N ASN A 98 -31.61 11.52 -16.85
CA ASN A 98 -32.76 11.93 -16.04
C ASN A 98 -33.14 13.41 -16.19
N THR A 99 -32.27 14.28 -16.69
CA THR A 99 -32.60 15.68 -17.02
C THR A 99 -33.29 15.79 -18.37
N LEU A 100 -33.06 14.85 -19.30
CA LEU A 100 -33.82 14.74 -20.54
C LEU A 100 -35.25 14.19 -20.34
N THR A 101 -35.56 13.58 -19.18
CA THR A 101 -36.91 13.14 -18.81
C THR A 101 -37.69 14.14 -17.95
N LEU A 102 -37.02 15.13 -17.36
CA LEU A 102 -37.64 16.23 -16.60
C LEU A 102 -38.50 17.24 -17.40
N PRO A 103 -38.33 17.49 -18.72
CA PRO A 103 -39.24 18.39 -19.44
C PRO A 103 -40.59 17.76 -19.76
N ALA A 104 -40.81 16.47 -19.46
CA ALA A 104 -42.10 15.80 -19.69
C ALA A 104 -43.09 15.88 -18.51
N ILE A 105 -42.65 16.35 -17.33
CA ILE A 105 -43.51 16.48 -16.13
C ILE A 105 -43.94 17.95 -15.90
N LEU A 106 -43.31 18.90 -16.60
CA LEU A 106 -43.59 20.34 -16.50
C LEU A 106 -44.27 20.94 -17.75
N LEU A 107 -44.77 20.11 -18.67
CA LEU A 107 -45.63 20.50 -19.79
C LEU A 107 -47.05 19.97 -19.61
#